data_AF-A0A3B9LYN2-F1
#
_entry.id   AF-A0A3B9LYN2-F1
#
_cell.length_a   1.000
_cell.length_b   1.000
_cell.length_c   1.000
_cell.angle_alpha   90.00
_cell.angle_beta   90.00
_cell.angle_gamma   90.00
#
_symmetry.space_group_name_H-M   'P 1'
#
loop_
_entity.id
_entity.type
_entity.pdbx_description
1 polymer ?
#
loop_
_entity_poly.entity_id
_entity_poly.type
_entity_poly.pdbx_seq_one_letter_code
_entity_poly.pdbx_strand_id
1 'polypeptide(L)'
;MNQTAESVRMSGVSECAATELEGYVDLGMGRQARKLARQILSKKRILPEEFYETIRSIGIFSDYGKWKTEIESAYQRQSRRFQKRCRAAMLSFYFSLGDRDKASYYLSTERSPDPADAFFTMSVLLELGRVEEAKVLALKMGRLLNRAQEPFARALLIEGIARYFARLGKWDTAAEVWSWAPLGQAFRADALVGLVHLQLVRALNETYNGLHAVEEMRQNPDVSSEITIPGNEEDLMGDLEKELLKLKHQLEKLLPGDRRTQLGVESTQLGK
;
A
#
# COMPACT_ATOMS: atom_id res chain seq x y z
N MET A 1 -25.24 54.55 19.61
CA MET A 1 -25.52 53.18 19.13
C MET A 1 -24.57 52.88 17.97
N ASN A 2 -23.37 52.36 18.28
CA ASN A 2 -22.31 52.02 17.32
C ASN A 2 -21.99 50.53 17.48
N GLN A 3 -22.82 49.65 16.91
CA GLN A 3 -22.62 48.19 16.97
C GLN A 3 -22.39 47.53 15.60
N THR A 4 -22.23 48.31 14.52
CA THR A 4 -22.11 47.76 13.16
C THR A 4 -20.72 47.91 12.53
N ALA A 5 -19.75 48.52 13.22
CA ALA A 5 -18.38 48.67 12.71
C ALA A 5 -17.34 47.70 13.35
N GLU A 6 -17.68 47.03 14.47
CA GLU A 6 -16.77 46.07 15.13
C GLU A 6 -16.97 44.61 14.69
N SER A 7 -18.05 44.31 13.96
CA SER A 7 -18.35 42.95 13.45
C SER A 7 -17.51 42.55 12.22
N VAL A 8 -16.93 43.53 11.51
CA VAL A 8 -16.14 43.28 10.28
C VAL A 8 -14.62 43.15 10.56
N ARG A 9 -14.18 43.28 11.82
CA ARG A 9 -12.78 43.07 12.23
C ARG A 9 -12.48 41.69 12.83
N MET A 10 -13.43 40.76 12.78
CA MET A 10 -13.27 39.37 13.25
C MET A 10 -13.02 38.36 12.12
N SER A 11 -12.96 38.81 10.86
CA SER A 11 -12.52 38.02 9.70
C SER A 11 -11.10 38.39 9.24
N GLY A 12 -10.26 38.82 10.18
CA GLY A 12 -8.83 38.95 9.98
C GLY A 12 -8.23 37.56 9.91
N VAL A 13 -8.05 37.08 8.69
CA VAL A 13 -7.21 35.96 8.25
C VAL A 13 -6.18 35.58 9.34
N SER A 14 -6.52 34.60 10.17
CA SER A 14 -5.50 33.77 10.81
C SER A 14 -4.92 32.97 9.65
N GLU A 15 -3.89 33.51 9.00
CA GLU A 15 -3.03 32.77 8.07
C GLU A 15 -2.68 31.46 8.77
N CYS A 16 -3.33 30.38 8.31
CA CYS A 16 -3.31 29.11 9.01
C CYS A 16 -1.91 28.54 8.84
N ALA A 17 -1.24 28.18 9.95
CA ALA A 17 0.10 27.60 9.88
C ALA A 17 0.14 26.33 8.99
N ALA A 18 -1.01 25.70 8.75
CA ALA A 18 -1.17 24.64 7.75
C ALA A 18 -0.93 25.13 6.31
N THR A 19 -1.54 26.25 5.90
CA THR A 19 -1.35 26.86 4.57
C THR A 19 0.08 27.37 4.39
N GLU A 20 0.69 27.92 5.44
CA GLU A 20 2.10 28.33 5.40
C GLU A 20 3.03 27.11 5.24
N LEU A 21 2.75 26.01 5.95
CA LEU A 21 3.47 24.74 5.78
C LEU A 21 3.34 24.20 4.35
N GLU A 22 2.12 24.18 3.81
CA GLU A 22 1.85 23.76 2.44
C GLU A 22 2.65 24.60 1.43
N GLY A 23 2.65 25.93 1.58
CA GLY A 23 3.46 26.82 0.74
C GLY A 23 4.96 26.53 0.84
N TYR A 24 5.49 26.22 2.03
CA TYR A 24 6.89 25.78 2.16
C TYR A 24 7.15 24.42 1.51
N VAL A 25 6.18 23.51 1.53
CA VAL A 25 6.27 22.21 0.83
C VAL A 25 6.35 22.42 -0.68
N ASP A 26 5.43 23.21 -1.24
CA ASP A 26 5.35 23.46 -2.68
C ASP A 26 6.60 24.16 -3.22
N LEU A 27 7.21 25.04 -2.42
CA LEU A 27 8.45 25.75 -2.76
C LEU A 27 9.73 24.96 -2.44
N GLY A 28 9.63 23.74 -1.89
CA GLY A 28 10.80 22.94 -1.50
C GLY A 28 11.59 23.50 -0.31
N MET A 29 11.00 24.39 0.50
CA MET A 29 11.63 25.12 1.61
C MET A 29 11.70 24.27 2.89
N GLY A 30 12.37 23.12 2.82
CA GLY A 30 12.36 22.12 3.89
C GLY A 30 12.92 22.59 5.24
N ARG A 31 13.83 23.58 5.27
CA ARG A 31 14.34 24.14 6.54
C ARG A 31 13.26 24.92 7.28
N GLN A 32 12.50 25.73 6.55
CA GLN A 32 11.40 26.56 7.04
C GLN A 32 10.23 25.68 7.46
N ALA A 33 9.84 24.71 6.62
CA ALA A 33 8.81 23.73 6.94
C ALA A 33 9.13 22.99 8.26
N ARG A 34 10.36 22.49 8.45
CA ARG A 34 10.78 21.85 9.71
C ARG A 34 10.77 22.81 10.90
N LYS A 35 11.14 24.08 10.71
CA LYS A 35 11.08 25.07 11.80
C LYS A 35 9.62 25.29 12.25
N LEU A 36 8.71 25.48 11.30
CA LEU A 36 7.30 25.69 11.56
C LEU A 36 6.63 24.43 12.16
N ALA A 37 6.95 23.25 11.67
CA ALA A 37 6.51 21.98 12.24
C ALA A 37 6.84 21.87 13.75
N ARG A 38 8.07 22.22 14.17
CA ARG A 38 8.41 22.24 15.62
C ARG A 38 7.57 23.23 16.40
N GLN A 39 7.34 24.42 15.84
CA GLN A 39 6.51 25.43 16.49
C GLN A 39 5.08 24.90 16.68
N ILE A 40 4.50 24.28 15.66
CA ILE A 40 3.16 23.68 15.74
C ILE A 40 3.10 22.56 16.78
N LEU A 41 4.03 21.60 16.75
CA LEU A 41 4.04 20.49 17.72
C LEU A 41 4.23 20.96 19.17
N SER A 42 4.87 22.12 19.38
CA SER A 42 5.03 22.73 20.70
C SER A 42 3.78 23.45 21.23
N LYS A 43 2.77 23.72 20.37
CA LYS A 43 1.55 24.40 20.80
C LYS A 43 0.78 23.58 21.82
N LYS A 44 0.20 24.26 22.82
CA LYS A 44 -0.68 23.62 23.80
C LYS A 44 -1.96 23.08 23.16
N ARG A 45 -2.51 23.82 22.19
CA ARG A 45 -3.68 23.44 21.38
C ARG A 45 -3.30 23.51 19.91
N ILE A 46 -3.44 22.39 19.21
CA ILE A 46 -3.12 22.27 17.79
C ILE A 46 -4.43 22.11 17.03
N LEU A 47 -4.58 22.76 15.89
CA LEU A 47 -5.71 22.50 15.00
C LEU A 47 -5.48 21.19 14.22
N PRO A 48 -6.50 20.35 13.99
CA PRO A 48 -6.33 19.11 13.23
C PRO A 48 -5.65 19.28 11.87
N GLU A 49 -5.98 20.38 11.18
CA GLU A 49 -5.44 20.74 9.87
C GLU A 49 -3.94 21.06 9.96
N GLU A 50 -3.52 21.82 10.99
CA GLU A 50 -2.10 22.09 11.26
C GLU A 50 -1.32 20.82 11.57
N PHE A 51 -1.93 19.90 12.34
CA PHE A 51 -1.29 18.64 12.68
C PHE A 51 -1.14 17.76 11.44
N TYR A 52 -2.17 17.65 10.60
CA TYR A 52 -2.13 16.89 9.37
C TYR A 52 -1.02 17.39 8.43
N GLU A 53 -0.97 18.70 8.15
CA GLU A 53 0.07 19.29 7.31
C GLU A 53 1.47 19.18 7.93
N THR A 54 1.56 19.20 9.26
CA THR A 54 2.83 18.95 9.96
C THR A 54 3.35 17.53 9.71
N ILE A 55 2.49 16.51 9.84
CA ILE A 55 2.87 15.12 9.56
C ILE A 55 3.29 14.98 8.10
N ARG A 56 2.46 15.45 7.16
CA ARG A 56 2.76 15.40 5.72
C ARG A 56 4.11 16.06 5.39
N SER A 57 4.35 17.26 5.89
CA SER A 57 5.59 18.01 5.65
C SER A 57 6.83 17.31 6.23
N ILE A 58 6.70 16.69 7.41
CA ILE A 58 7.78 15.89 7.99
C ILE A 58 8.09 14.69 7.08
N GLY A 59 7.08 13.98 6.57
CA GLY A 59 7.28 12.86 5.66
C GLY A 59 7.97 13.23 4.34
N ILE A 60 7.81 14.47 3.87
CA ILE A 60 8.45 14.96 2.65
C ILE A 60 9.90 15.38 2.90
N PHE A 61 10.16 16.10 4.00
CA PHE A 61 11.46 16.76 4.22
C PHE A 61 12.33 16.15 5.32
N SER A 62 11.90 15.07 5.96
CA SER A 62 12.60 14.51 7.11
C SER A 62 12.33 13.01 7.27
N ASP A 63 13.19 12.38 8.07
CA ASP A 63 12.95 11.05 8.62
C ASP A 63 11.96 11.15 9.79
N TYR A 64 10.85 10.41 9.73
CA TYR A 64 9.85 10.33 10.79
C TYR A 64 10.39 9.81 12.12
N GLY A 65 11.41 8.94 12.11
CA GLY A 65 12.00 8.36 13.31
C GLY A 65 12.55 9.43 14.26
N LYS A 66 13.10 10.51 13.70
CA LYS A 66 13.65 11.65 14.45
C LYS A 66 12.61 12.55 15.09
N TRP A 67 11.33 12.40 14.71
CA TRP A 67 10.22 13.23 15.18
C TRP A 67 9.19 12.43 15.97
N LYS A 68 9.44 11.13 16.16
CA LYS A 68 8.46 10.20 16.71
C LYS A 68 7.98 10.65 18.08
N THR A 69 8.90 10.99 18.98
CA THR A 69 8.59 11.40 20.35
C THR A 69 7.79 12.71 20.37
N GLU A 70 8.17 13.69 19.55
CA GLU A 70 7.51 14.99 19.48
C GLU A 70 6.09 14.88 18.92
N ILE A 71 5.91 14.08 17.85
CA ILE A 71 4.61 13.82 17.23
C ILE A 71 3.70 13.08 18.21
N GLU A 72 4.17 11.96 18.79
CA GLU A 72 3.40 11.16 19.75
C GLU A 72 3.00 12.02 20.96
N SER A 73 3.93 12.78 21.52
CA SER A 73 3.65 13.65 22.66
C SER A 73 2.67 14.78 22.30
N ALA A 74 2.83 15.43 21.14
CA ALA A 74 1.89 16.46 20.68
C ALA A 74 0.48 15.91 20.53
N TYR A 75 0.32 14.73 19.91
CA TYR A 75 -0.96 14.05 19.73
C TYR A 75 -1.61 13.65 21.06
N GLN A 76 -0.84 13.05 21.97
CA GLN A 76 -1.33 12.58 23.27
C GLN A 76 -1.82 13.73 24.17
N ARG A 77 -1.17 14.91 24.09
CA ARG A 77 -1.57 16.10 24.85
C ARG A 77 -2.89 16.71 24.39
N GLN A 78 -3.37 16.40 23.18
CA GLN A 78 -4.62 16.95 22.66
C GLN A 78 -5.86 16.20 23.18
N SER A 79 -7.03 16.82 23.03
CA SER A 79 -8.31 16.21 23.42
C SER A 79 -8.63 14.92 22.65
N ARG A 80 -9.46 14.04 23.23
CA ARG A 80 -9.96 12.83 22.54
C ARG A 80 -10.66 13.14 21.21
N ARG A 81 -11.37 14.27 21.12
CA ARG A 81 -12.03 14.72 19.88
C ARG A 81 -11.00 15.04 18.80
N PHE A 82 -9.91 15.72 19.16
CA PHE A 82 -8.79 15.97 18.25
C PHE A 82 -8.15 14.65 17.80
N GLN A 83 -7.85 13.75 18.75
CA GLN A 83 -7.21 12.47 18.46
C GLN A 83 -8.03 11.64 17.46
N LYS A 84 -9.37 11.61 17.63
CA LYS A 84 -10.29 10.96 16.69
C LYS A 84 -10.32 11.61 15.30
N ARG A 85 -10.07 12.92 15.18
CA ARG A 85 -9.98 13.63 13.89
C ARG A 85 -8.64 13.40 13.20
N CYS A 86 -7.56 13.30 13.97
CA CYS A 86 -6.20 13.13 13.44
C CYS A 86 -5.75 11.65 13.39
N ARG A 87 -6.68 10.71 13.54
CA ARG A 87 -6.40 9.26 13.49
C ARG A 87 -5.75 8.87 12.15
N ALA A 88 -6.26 9.41 11.06
CA ALA A 88 -5.72 9.37 9.70
C ALA A 88 -4.23 9.73 9.61
N ALA A 89 -3.85 10.89 10.17
CA ALA A 89 -2.46 11.35 10.17
C ALA A 89 -1.55 10.42 10.96
N MET A 90 -2.03 9.87 12.08
CA MET A 90 -1.25 8.90 12.85
C MET A 90 -1.13 7.55 12.13
N LEU A 91 -2.15 7.14 11.38
CA LEU A 91 -2.10 5.94 10.54
C LEU A 91 -1.01 6.08 9.48
N SER A 92 -1.00 7.17 8.71
CA SER A 92 0.02 7.41 7.68
C SER A 92 1.42 7.55 8.27
N PHE A 93 1.54 8.18 9.44
CA PHE A 93 2.78 8.29 10.20
C PHE A 93 3.36 6.91 10.58
N TYR A 94 2.60 6.06 11.27
CA TYR A 94 3.10 4.75 11.69
C TYR A 94 3.29 3.77 10.54
N PHE A 95 2.44 3.86 9.51
CA PHE A 95 2.66 3.12 8.27
C PHE A 95 4.01 3.47 7.64
N SER A 96 4.33 4.76 7.56
CA SER A 96 5.61 5.23 7.01
C SER A 96 6.83 4.84 7.85
N LEU A 97 6.65 4.61 9.15
CA LEU A 97 7.67 4.05 10.04
C LEU A 97 7.85 2.52 9.90
N GLY A 98 6.96 1.84 9.18
CA GLY A 98 6.90 0.37 9.12
C GLY A 98 6.35 -0.29 10.38
N ASP A 99 5.80 0.48 11.33
CA ASP A 99 5.23 -0.02 12.59
C ASP A 99 3.75 -0.37 12.40
N ARG A 100 3.52 -1.54 11.78
CA ARG A 100 2.18 -2.02 11.39
C ARG A 100 1.27 -2.26 12.58
N ASP A 101 1.84 -2.77 13.67
CA ASP A 101 1.10 -3.04 14.90
C ASP A 101 0.56 -1.73 15.48
N LYS A 102 1.39 -0.68 15.57
CA LYS A 102 0.88 0.62 16.01
C LYS A 102 -0.07 1.25 15.01
N ALA A 103 0.22 1.15 13.70
CA ALA A 103 -0.67 1.65 12.65
C ALA A 103 -2.08 1.03 12.74
N SER A 104 -2.17 -0.24 13.13
CA SER A 104 -3.44 -0.97 13.30
C SER A 104 -4.40 -0.29 14.28
N TYR A 105 -3.88 0.36 15.34
CA TYR A 105 -4.70 1.07 16.33
C TYR A 105 -5.42 2.28 15.73
N TYR A 106 -4.99 2.76 14.56
CA TYR A 106 -5.50 3.92 13.86
C TYR A 106 -6.34 3.58 12.61
N LEU A 107 -6.65 2.31 12.34
CA LEU A 107 -7.49 1.91 11.19
C LEU A 107 -8.96 2.34 11.33
N SER A 108 -9.51 3.09 10.39
CA SER A 108 -10.92 3.47 10.43
C SER A 108 -11.66 2.93 9.22
N THR A 109 -12.35 1.79 9.37
CA THR A 109 -13.13 1.17 8.30
C THR A 109 -14.57 1.71 8.21
N GLU A 110 -15.09 2.36 9.25
CA GLU A 110 -16.50 2.80 9.33
C GLU A 110 -16.78 4.10 8.57
N ARG A 111 -15.88 5.09 8.67
CA ARG A 111 -16.04 6.40 8.02
C ARG A 111 -15.83 6.27 6.51
N SER A 112 -16.42 7.18 5.73
CA SER A 112 -16.02 7.37 4.33
C SER A 112 -14.59 7.87 4.33
N PRO A 113 -13.61 7.05 3.91
CA PRO A 113 -12.22 7.46 3.98
C PRO A 113 -11.92 8.48 2.89
N ASP A 114 -11.06 9.44 3.20
CA ASP A 114 -10.33 10.17 2.17
C ASP A 114 -9.49 9.16 1.33
N PRO A 115 -9.20 9.40 0.04
CA PRO A 115 -8.38 8.49 -0.77
C PRO A 115 -7.04 8.08 -0.14
N ALA A 116 -6.35 9.01 0.54
CA ALA A 116 -5.09 8.70 1.22
C ALA A 116 -5.33 7.77 2.42
N ASP A 117 -6.34 8.08 3.25
CA ASP A 117 -6.73 7.23 4.38
C ASP A 117 -7.12 5.82 3.94
N ALA A 118 -7.86 5.72 2.83
CA ALA A 118 -8.28 4.46 2.26
C ALA A 118 -7.07 3.62 1.82
N PHE A 119 -6.11 4.26 1.13
CA PHE A 119 -4.88 3.61 0.69
C PHE A 119 -4.03 3.09 1.85
N PHE A 120 -3.79 3.91 2.89
CA PHE A 120 -3.01 3.48 4.05
C PHE A 120 -3.74 2.40 4.86
N THR A 121 -5.06 2.54 5.04
CA THR A 121 -5.87 1.52 5.72
C THR A 121 -5.81 0.20 4.97
N MET A 122 -5.95 0.22 3.64
CA MET A 122 -5.85 -0.96 2.80
C MET A 122 -4.47 -1.62 2.96
N SER A 123 -3.40 -0.85 2.85
CA SER A 123 -2.03 -1.36 2.95
C SER A 123 -1.79 -2.08 4.28
N VAL A 124 -2.15 -1.45 5.40
CA VAL A 124 -2.00 -2.06 6.73
C VAL A 124 -2.86 -3.32 6.88
N LEU A 125 -4.12 -3.32 6.40
CA LEU A 125 -4.98 -4.50 6.46
C LEU A 125 -4.39 -5.68 5.70
N LEU A 126 -3.86 -5.45 4.49
CA LEU A 126 -3.25 -6.50 3.67
C LEU A 126 -1.96 -7.05 4.28
N GLU A 127 -1.14 -6.18 4.86
CA GLU A 127 0.10 -6.57 5.55
C GLU A 127 -0.18 -7.37 6.83
N LEU A 128 -1.26 -7.07 7.54
CA LEU A 128 -1.72 -7.83 8.71
C LEU A 128 -2.52 -9.09 8.35
N GLY A 129 -2.71 -9.39 7.06
CA GLY A 129 -3.51 -10.55 6.62
C GLY A 129 -5.02 -10.42 6.91
N ARG A 130 -5.53 -9.23 7.21
CA ARG A 130 -6.94 -8.95 7.51
C ARG A 130 -7.76 -8.77 6.23
N VAL A 131 -7.73 -9.79 5.37
CA VAL A 131 -8.29 -9.75 4.00
C VAL A 131 -9.79 -9.51 3.97
N GLU A 132 -10.56 -10.07 4.91
CA GLU A 132 -12.02 -9.87 4.97
C GLU A 132 -12.42 -8.42 5.26
N GLU A 133 -11.65 -7.72 6.11
CA GLU A 133 -11.87 -6.29 6.35
C GLU A 133 -11.42 -5.45 5.15
N ALA A 134 -10.33 -5.85 4.49
CA ALA A 134 -9.85 -5.23 3.26
C ALA A 134 -10.90 -5.31 2.14
N LYS A 135 -11.67 -6.41 2.05
CA LYS A 135 -12.76 -6.57 1.07
C LYS A 135 -13.82 -5.47 1.19
N VAL A 136 -14.25 -5.16 2.41
CA VAL A 136 -15.24 -4.09 2.66
C VAL A 136 -14.69 -2.74 2.21
N LEU A 137 -13.40 -2.49 2.48
CA LEU A 137 -12.73 -1.26 2.07
C LEU A 137 -12.54 -1.18 0.55
N ALA A 138 -12.18 -2.27 -0.12
CA ALA A 138 -12.01 -2.32 -1.58
C ALA A 138 -13.30 -1.91 -2.30
N LEU A 139 -14.46 -2.39 -1.83
CA LEU A 139 -15.77 -1.97 -2.37
C LEU A 139 -16.06 -0.48 -2.15
N LYS A 140 -15.62 0.10 -1.03
CA LYS A 140 -15.71 1.54 -0.78
C LYS A 140 -14.77 2.33 -1.70
N MET A 141 -13.53 1.86 -1.85
CA MET A 141 -12.53 2.47 -2.73
C MET A 141 -12.98 2.48 -4.19
N GLY A 142 -13.61 1.40 -4.69
CA GLY A 142 -14.16 1.37 -6.04
C GLY A 142 -15.25 2.44 -6.25
N ARG A 143 -16.13 2.65 -5.27
CA ARG A 143 -17.13 3.74 -5.32
C ARG A 143 -16.51 5.13 -5.26
N LEU A 144 -15.44 5.30 -4.47
CA LEU A 144 -14.69 6.55 -4.39
C LEU A 144 -13.95 6.83 -5.70
N LEU A 145 -13.38 5.81 -6.33
CA LEU A 145 -12.63 5.93 -7.58
C LEU A 145 -13.51 6.50 -8.70
N ASN A 146 -14.77 6.07 -8.77
CA ASN A 146 -15.74 6.60 -9.75
C ASN A 146 -16.09 8.08 -9.55
N ARG A 147 -15.81 8.64 -8.36
CA ARG A 147 -16.10 10.04 -8.01
C ARG A 147 -14.86 10.93 -7.97
N ALA A 148 -13.68 10.32 -7.85
CA ALA A 148 -12.42 11.04 -7.75
C ALA A 148 -12.09 11.72 -9.09
N GLN A 149 -12.04 13.05 -9.07
CA GLN A 149 -11.63 13.86 -10.22
C GLN A 149 -10.12 14.10 -10.23
N GLU A 150 -9.53 14.18 -9.03
CA GLU A 150 -8.12 14.52 -8.84
C GLU A 150 -7.24 13.29 -9.19
N PRO A 151 -6.25 13.43 -10.11
CA PRO A 151 -5.45 12.30 -10.59
C PRO A 151 -4.66 11.55 -9.52
N PHE A 152 -4.11 12.23 -8.52
CA PHE A 152 -3.33 11.60 -7.46
C PHE A 152 -4.21 10.74 -6.55
N ALA A 153 -5.38 11.24 -6.16
CA ALA A 153 -6.41 10.49 -5.43
C ALA A 153 -6.85 9.24 -6.20
N ARG A 154 -7.06 9.34 -7.52
CA ARG A 154 -7.36 8.17 -8.36
C ARG A 154 -6.23 7.15 -8.31
N ALA A 155 -4.98 7.60 -8.42
CA ALA A 155 -3.81 6.73 -8.39
C ALA A 155 -3.68 5.97 -7.05
N LEU A 156 -3.91 6.64 -5.93
CA LEU A 156 -3.95 6.02 -4.58
C LEU A 156 -5.02 4.92 -4.49
N LEU A 157 -6.23 5.22 -4.97
CA LEU A 157 -7.33 4.26 -4.93
C LEU A 157 -7.06 3.04 -5.83
N ILE A 158 -6.54 3.28 -7.03
CA ILE A 158 -6.15 2.22 -7.98
C ILE A 158 -5.09 1.31 -7.37
N GLU A 159 -4.03 1.87 -6.80
CA GLU A 159 -2.95 1.09 -6.18
C GLU A 159 -3.48 0.21 -5.05
N GLY A 160 -4.32 0.76 -4.17
CA GLY A 160 -4.89 -0.01 -3.06
C GLY A 160 -5.82 -1.14 -3.52
N ILE A 161 -6.69 -0.89 -4.51
CA ILE A 161 -7.60 -1.90 -5.07
C ILE A 161 -6.82 -3.01 -5.78
N ALA A 162 -5.82 -2.64 -6.60
CA ALA A 162 -5.00 -3.61 -7.33
C ALA A 162 -4.20 -4.50 -6.37
N ARG A 163 -3.58 -3.92 -5.32
CA ARG A 163 -2.91 -4.70 -4.26
C ARG A 163 -3.83 -5.68 -3.57
N TYR A 164 -5.08 -5.29 -3.29
CA TYR A 164 -6.06 -6.19 -2.72
C TYR A 164 -6.36 -7.39 -3.64
N PHE A 165 -6.59 -7.16 -4.93
CA PHE A 165 -6.82 -8.25 -5.87
C PHE A 165 -5.58 -9.13 -6.08
N ALA A 166 -4.39 -8.52 -6.12
CA ALA A 166 -3.14 -9.26 -6.21
C ALA A 166 -2.98 -10.18 -5.00
N ARG A 167 -3.23 -9.68 -3.78
CA ARG A 167 -3.16 -10.47 -2.54
C ARG A 167 -4.12 -11.66 -2.51
N LEU A 168 -5.22 -11.60 -3.25
CA LEU A 168 -6.18 -12.69 -3.41
C LEU A 168 -5.82 -13.70 -4.51
N GLY A 169 -4.69 -13.54 -5.20
CA GLY A 169 -4.36 -14.36 -6.37
C GLY A 169 -5.14 -13.99 -7.64
N LYS A 170 -5.98 -12.93 -7.60
CA LYS A 170 -6.77 -12.47 -8.75
C LYS A 170 -5.94 -11.57 -9.66
N TRP A 171 -4.88 -12.14 -10.22
CA TRP A 171 -3.84 -11.40 -10.94
C TRP A 171 -4.35 -10.68 -12.19
N ASP A 172 -5.30 -11.25 -12.92
CA ASP A 172 -5.89 -10.60 -14.10
C ASP A 172 -6.61 -9.31 -13.73
N THR A 173 -7.47 -9.37 -12.71
CA THR A 173 -8.19 -8.20 -12.20
C THR A 173 -7.22 -7.16 -11.62
N ALA A 174 -6.18 -7.60 -10.91
CA ALA A 174 -5.16 -6.68 -10.40
C ALA A 174 -4.43 -5.95 -11.55
N ALA A 175 -4.06 -6.67 -12.61
CA ALA A 175 -3.42 -6.11 -13.79
C ALA A 175 -4.32 -5.11 -14.54
N GLU A 176 -5.60 -5.45 -14.71
CA GLU A 176 -6.59 -4.56 -15.31
C GLU A 176 -6.71 -3.26 -14.52
N VAL A 177 -6.84 -3.33 -13.19
CA VAL A 177 -6.95 -2.15 -12.33
C VAL A 177 -5.68 -1.30 -12.40
N TRP A 178 -4.48 -1.90 -12.33
CA TRP A 178 -3.22 -1.17 -12.48
C TRP A 178 -3.06 -0.49 -13.85
N SER A 179 -3.65 -1.05 -14.91
CA SER A 179 -3.61 -0.44 -16.24
C SER A 179 -4.27 0.94 -16.26
N TRP A 180 -5.26 1.19 -15.38
CA TRP A 180 -5.98 2.47 -15.27
C TRP A 180 -5.19 3.56 -14.54
N ALA A 181 -4.02 3.25 -13.97
CA ALA A 181 -3.21 4.23 -13.22
C ALA A 181 -2.82 5.43 -14.13
N PRO A 182 -3.16 6.68 -13.75
CA PRO A 182 -2.89 7.85 -14.57
C PRO A 182 -1.40 8.05 -14.86
N LEU A 183 -1.07 8.52 -16.07
CA LEU A 183 0.30 8.86 -16.43
C LEU A 183 0.81 10.07 -15.62
N GLY A 184 2.11 10.08 -15.32
CA GLY A 184 2.77 11.18 -14.61
C GLY A 184 2.48 11.27 -13.10
N GLN A 185 1.73 10.32 -12.54
CA GLN A 185 1.47 10.25 -11.09
C GLN A 185 2.46 9.32 -10.39
N ALA A 186 2.74 9.60 -9.11
CA ALA A 186 3.76 8.87 -8.32
C ALA A 186 3.57 7.35 -8.34
N PHE A 187 2.33 6.87 -8.20
CA PHE A 187 2.00 5.44 -8.17
C PHE A 187 2.00 4.76 -9.54
N ARG A 188 2.22 5.48 -10.65
CA ARG A 188 2.31 4.84 -11.97
C ARG A 188 3.52 3.92 -12.08
N ALA A 189 4.66 4.34 -11.51
CA ALA A 189 5.87 3.51 -11.47
C ALA A 189 5.61 2.22 -10.67
N ASP A 190 4.97 2.34 -9.52
CA ASP A 190 4.60 1.19 -8.68
C ASP A 190 3.65 0.23 -9.41
N ALA A 191 2.64 0.76 -10.12
CA ALA A 191 1.72 -0.04 -10.91
C ALA A 191 2.44 -0.82 -12.03
N LEU A 192 3.37 -0.19 -12.75
CA LEU A 192 4.18 -0.85 -13.79
C LEU A 192 5.06 -1.96 -13.21
N VAL A 193 5.72 -1.68 -12.10
CA VAL A 193 6.51 -2.68 -11.35
C VAL A 193 5.60 -3.81 -10.85
N GLY A 194 4.39 -3.50 -10.40
CA GLY A 194 3.36 -4.47 -10.03
C GLY A 194 3.00 -5.40 -11.19
N LEU A 195 2.74 -4.85 -12.38
CA LEU A 195 2.42 -5.62 -13.59
C LEU A 195 3.53 -6.60 -13.98
N VAL A 196 4.80 -6.17 -13.92
CA VAL A 196 5.94 -7.07 -14.19
C VAL A 196 6.01 -8.18 -13.14
N HIS A 197 5.84 -7.85 -11.86
CA HIS A 197 5.82 -8.86 -10.81
C HIS A 197 4.67 -9.87 -10.97
N LEU A 198 3.50 -9.47 -11.46
CA LEU A 198 2.43 -10.42 -11.76
C LEU A 198 2.81 -11.42 -12.83
N GLN A 199 3.55 -11.01 -13.87
CA GLN A 199 4.03 -11.95 -14.89
C GLN A 199 5.02 -12.95 -14.30
N LEU A 200 5.91 -12.50 -13.41
CA LEU A 200 6.83 -13.39 -12.69
C LEU A 200 6.09 -14.38 -11.80
N VAL A 201 5.05 -13.93 -11.09
CA VAL A 201 4.18 -14.80 -10.29
C VAL A 201 3.50 -15.85 -11.16
N ARG A 202 2.94 -15.46 -12.31
CA ARG A 202 2.30 -16.39 -13.24
C ARG A 202 3.29 -17.44 -13.75
N ALA A 203 4.45 -17.00 -14.23
CA ALA A 203 5.50 -17.92 -14.70
C ALA A 203 5.93 -18.90 -13.60
N LEU A 204 6.04 -18.41 -12.37
CA LEU A 204 6.37 -19.24 -11.22
C LEU A 204 5.25 -20.26 -10.95
N ASN A 205 3.98 -19.85 -10.98
CA ASN A 205 2.82 -20.73 -10.83
C ASN A 205 2.77 -21.83 -11.91
N GLU A 206 2.99 -21.48 -13.17
CA GLU A 206 3.07 -22.46 -14.27
C GLU A 206 4.24 -23.43 -14.08
N THR A 207 5.35 -22.97 -13.51
CA THR A 207 6.48 -23.86 -13.19
C THR A 207 6.09 -24.88 -12.11
N TYR A 208 5.33 -24.48 -11.09
CA TYR A 208 4.81 -25.42 -10.09
C TYR A 208 3.80 -26.41 -10.70
N ASN A 209 2.88 -25.93 -11.53
CA ASN A 209 1.93 -26.80 -12.23
C ASN A 209 2.66 -27.82 -13.11
N GLY A 210 3.69 -27.39 -13.83
CA GLY A 210 4.52 -28.27 -14.66
C GLY A 210 5.24 -29.34 -13.83
N LEU A 211 5.81 -28.98 -12.68
CA LEU A 211 6.45 -29.94 -11.78
C LEU A 211 5.44 -30.95 -11.22
N HIS A 212 4.24 -30.50 -10.85
CA HIS A 212 3.16 -31.39 -10.42
C HIS A 212 2.73 -32.35 -11.53
N ALA A 213 2.59 -31.86 -12.76
CA ALA A 213 2.24 -32.69 -13.92
C ALA A 213 3.31 -33.76 -14.20
N VAL A 214 4.60 -33.43 -14.08
CA VAL A 214 5.70 -34.42 -14.21
C VAL A 214 5.59 -35.50 -13.13
N GLU A 215 5.27 -35.13 -11.89
CA GLU A 215 5.07 -36.09 -10.81
C GLU A 215 3.84 -36.98 -11.04
N GLU A 216 2.72 -36.42 -11.50
CA GLU A 216 1.52 -37.19 -11.87
C GLU A 216 1.79 -38.18 -13.01
N MET A 217 2.60 -37.78 -14.00
CA MET A 217 3.02 -38.66 -15.10
C MET A 217 3.91 -39.80 -14.60
N ARG A 218 4.80 -39.56 -13.63
CA ARG A 218 5.60 -40.62 -12.99
C ARG A 218 4.75 -41.63 -12.23
N GLN A 219 3.68 -41.16 -11.58
CA GLN A 219 2.77 -42.01 -10.83
C GLN A 219 1.82 -42.82 -11.74
N ASN A 220 1.58 -42.33 -12.96
CA ASN A 220 0.71 -42.96 -13.96
C ASN A 220 1.43 -43.09 -15.31
N PRO A 221 2.48 -43.92 -15.42
CA PRO A 221 3.22 -44.07 -16.66
C PRO A 221 2.33 -44.65 -17.76
N ASP A 222 2.48 -44.16 -18.99
CA ASP A 222 1.78 -44.72 -20.14
C ASP A 222 2.44 -46.05 -20.52
N VAL A 223 1.76 -47.14 -20.16
CA VAL A 223 2.23 -48.51 -20.40
C VAL A 223 2.45 -48.79 -21.90
N SER A 224 1.81 -48.02 -22.80
CA SER A 224 1.93 -48.22 -24.25
C SER A 224 3.29 -47.77 -24.82
N SER A 225 3.91 -46.75 -24.23
CA SER A 225 5.19 -46.18 -24.67
C SER A 225 6.40 -46.89 -24.06
N GLU A 226 6.29 -47.42 -22.84
CA GLU A 226 7.33 -48.27 -22.20
C GLU A 226 7.65 -49.53 -23.01
N ILE A 227 6.68 -50.09 -23.73
CA ILE A 227 6.85 -51.30 -24.55
C ILE A 227 7.76 -51.04 -25.76
N THR A 228 7.88 -49.78 -26.21
CA THR A 228 8.55 -49.44 -27.47
C THR A 228 10.02 -49.05 -27.26
N ILE A 229 10.35 -48.30 -26.19
CA ILE A 229 11.73 -47.95 -25.79
C ILE A 229 11.81 -47.82 -24.25
N PRO A 230 12.28 -48.86 -23.54
CA PRO A 230 12.40 -48.80 -22.07
C PRO A 230 13.34 -47.68 -21.61
N GLY A 231 12.92 -46.91 -20.59
CA GLY A 231 13.74 -45.86 -19.94
C GLY A 231 13.73 -44.48 -20.60
N ASN A 232 13.27 -44.35 -21.85
CA ASN A 232 13.30 -43.07 -22.58
C ASN A 232 12.34 -42.02 -21.98
N GLU A 233 11.18 -42.45 -21.44
CA GLU A 233 10.25 -41.54 -20.78
C GLU A 233 10.75 -41.05 -19.41
N GLU A 234 11.46 -41.92 -18.68
CA GLU A 234 12.04 -41.58 -17.37
C GLU A 234 13.13 -40.52 -17.53
N ASP A 235 14.03 -40.71 -18.50
CA ASP A 235 15.08 -39.73 -18.84
C ASP A 235 14.48 -38.39 -19.29
N LEU A 236 13.45 -38.42 -20.15
CA LEU A 236 12.77 -37.21 -20.65
C LEU A 236 12.06 -36.45 -19.52
N MET A 237 11.39 -37.17 -18.61
CA MET A 237 10.78 -36.58 -17.42
C MET A 237 11.83 -36.01 -16.47
N GLY A 238 12.97 -36.68 -16.29
CA GLY A 238 14.10 -36.20 -15.48
C GLY A 238 14.70 -34.90 -16.01
N ASP A 239 14.91 -34.80 -17.32
CA ASP A 239 15.42 -33.59 -17.96
C ASP A 239 14.42 -32.42 -17.88
N LEU A 240 13.13 -32.70 -18.10
CA LEU A 240 12.07 -31.70 -17.97
C LEU A 240 11.97 -31.17 -16.53
N GLU A 241 11.96 -32.05 -15.52
CA GLU A 241 11.94 -31.66 -14.12
C GLU A 241 13.13 -30.76 -13.77
N LYS A 242 14.33 -31.13 -14.22
CA LYS A 242 15.55 -30.38 -13.97
C LYS A 242 15.49 -28.96 -14.54
N GLU A 243 14.99 -28.79 -15.77
CA GLU A 243 14.81 -27.46 -16.35
C GLU A 243 13.72 -26.65 -15.63
N LEU A 244 12.61 -27.27 -15.24
CA LEU A 244 11.57 -26.61 -14.44
C LEU A 244 12.08 -26.18 -13.05
N LEU A 245 12.84 -27.01 -12.35
CA LEU A 245 13.46 -26.66 -11.06
C LEU A 245 14.43 -25.49 -11.17
N LYS A 246 15.21 -25.44 -12.26
CA LYS A 246 16.13 -24.34 -12.57
C LYS A 246 15.37 -23.04 -12.83
N LEU A 247 14.29 -23.07 -13.60
CA LEU A 247 13.41 -21.90 -13.83
C LEU A 247 12.76 -21.43 -12.53
N LYS A 248 12.22 -22.35 -11.72
CA LYS A 248 11.67 -22.07 -10.39
C LYS A 248 12.67 -21.31 -9.54
N HIS A 249 13.91 -21.81 -9.41
CA HIS A 249 14.94 -21.16 -8.60
C HIS A 249 15.27 -19.75 -9.08
N GLN A 250 15.36 -19.54 -10.40
CA GLN A 250 15.62 -18.21 -10.97
C GLN A 250 14.47 -17.24 -10.70
N LEU A 251 13.22 -17.70 -10.85
CA LEU A 251 12.03 -16.89 -10.59
C LEU A 251 11.88 -16.55 -9.10
N GLU A 252 12.15 -17.48 -8.19
CA GLU A 252 12.14 -17.24 -6.75
C GLU A 252 13.23 -16.24 -6.31
N LYS A 253 14.37 -16.21 -7.01
CA LYS A 253 15.42 -15.21 -6.78
C LYS A 253 14.99 -13.81 -7.22
N LEU A 254 14.27 -13.71 -8.34
CA LEU A 254 13.71 -12.44 -8.82
C LEU A 254 12.52 -11.97 -8.00
N LEU A 255 11.81 -12.89 -7.34
CA LEU A 255 10.61 -12.62 -6.57
C LEU A 255 10.72 -13.20 -5.15
N PRO A 256 11.33 -12.45 -4.20
CA PRO A 256 11.50 -12.89 -2.82
C PRO A 256 10.20 -13.27 -2.11
N GLY A 257 10.30 -14.08 -1.05
CA GLY A 257 9.15 -14.62 -0.31
C GLY A 257 8.15 -13.57 0.17
N ASP A 258 8.62 -12.44 0.69
CA ASP A 258 7.75 -11.35 1.15
C ASP A 258 6.91 -10.77 -0.01
N ARG A 259 7.53 -10.64 -1.19
CA ARG A 259 6.84 -10.11 -2.37
C ARG A 259 5.85 -11.12 -2.94
N ARG A 260 6.21 -12.41 -2.95
CA ARG A 260 5.29 -13.51 -3.28
C ARG A 260 4.05 -13.50 -2.40
N THR A 261 4.25 -13.36 -1.09
CA THR A 261 3.17 -13.21 -0.11
C THR A 261 2.26 -12.03 -0.46
N GLN A 262 2.84 -10.84 -0.70
CA GLN A 262 2.06 -9.66 -1.08
C GLN A 262 1.21 -9.85 -2.36
N LEU A 263 1.64 -10.73 -3.26
CA LEU A 263 0.96 -11.05 -4.52
C LEU A 263 0.09 -12.32 -4.44
N GLY A 264 -0.21 -12.78 -3.23
CA GLY A 264 -1.15 -13.89 -3.00
C GLY A 264 -0.58 -15.27 -3.29
N VAL A 265 0.75 -15.41 -3.43
CA VAL A 265 1.41 -16.71 -3.52
C VAL A 265 1.68 -17.19 -2.09
N GLU A 266 0.90 -18.15 -1.61
CA GLU A 266 1.13 -18.75 -0.30
C GLU A 266 2.29 -19.75 -0.35
N SER A 267 3.17 -19.71 0.65
CA SER A 267 4.26 -20.69 0.80
C SER A 267 3.76 -22.13 0.92
N THR A 268 2.51 -22.34 1.33
CA THR A 268 1.84 -23.64 1.46
C THR A 268 1.39 -24.26 0.13
N GLN A 269 1.22 -23.48 -0.93
CA GLN A 269 0.93 -24.00 -2.28
C GLN A 269 2.20 -24.50 -3.00
N LEU A 270 3.38 -24.32 -2.39
CA LEU A 270 4.68 -24.57 -3.03
C LEU A 270 5.41 -25.81 -2.49
N GLY A 271 4.76 -26.55 -1.58
CA GLY A 271 5.36 -27.67 -0.83
C GLY A 271 4.41 -28.82 -0.49
N LYS A 272 3.30 -28.95 -1.23
CA LYS A 272 2.52 -30.18 -1.32
C LYS A 272 2.60 -30.68 -2.75
#